data_AF-A0A086ZI74-F1
#
_entry.id   AF-A0A086ZI74-F1
#
_cell.length_a   1.000
_cell.length_b   1.000
_cell.length_c   1.000
_cell.angle_alpha   90.00
_cell.angle_beta   90.00
_cell.angle_gamma   90.00
#
_symmetry.space_group_name_H-M   'P 1'
#
loop_
_entity.id
_entity.type
_entity.pdbx_description
1 polymer ?
#
loop_
_entity_poly.entity_id
_entity_poly.type
_entity_poly.pdbx_seq_one_letter_code
_entity_poly.pdbx_strand_id
1 'polypeptide(L)'
;MRRILPAGQDALLVETGDLHYALGLYHAIGEAVADAASLGVPSKVFAAITELVPAAQTVLVRFNPRRIRAASLAEAIMALPDTPDQAQEHRTVTVPVIYDGEDLEAVAQLLGIGADEVVARHTGTAWTAAFGGFAPGFTYLVDGDPIFDVPRRATPRLSVPSGAVGLAGRFSGVYPRESSGGWQLIGHTAMPMWDAHADPPAAIMPGDRVMFHAERDQTVMTDIARQRRMLSDRDIRANAGNSGSGLGPMTCDHGLRVIRPGLLALFEDQGRRASAMGVAGSGACDMPAYRLANMLVGNPPDALAIELTAGDAAFTAIGNVVVAVTGAPVDLCITGNATSGADPGHTTIRQSLHRQEAIILHDGETLTIGMPHAGLRDYLAIRGGFIAPMTLGSASRDTMSGIGPAPLAAGDTLIAGTPDSLRSVGRPCKWNGHLPTSTMHHAGPEAIGSANHPIWLDVMLGPHDDWFTPAAIGTLFDTTWQVTAQSNRTGLRLNGPQPLEREDTRELPSEGMVPGSLEVPGNGQPVLFLRDQPVTGGYPIIAVLTLDALALAAQLPPGASIRFRKAEESAMAAPESQDVSHADEHDGKESR
;
A
#
# COMPACT_ATOMS: atom_id res chain seq x y z
N MET A 1 -14.07 -20.66 -18.09
CA MET A 1 -15.30 -20.19 -17.43
C MET A 1 -14.86 -19.40 -16.22
N ARG A 2 -15.23 -18.11 -16.17
CA ARG A 2 -14.79 -17.17 -15.12
C ARG A 2 -15.54 -17.41 -13.82
N ARG A 3 -14.86 -17.27 -12.68
CA ARG A 3 -15.45 -17.24 -11.33
C ARG A 3 -15.10 -15.90 -10.69
N ILE A 4 -16.06 -15.26 -10.02
CA ILE A 4 -15.83 -14.00 -9.32
C ILE A 4 -15.93 -14.26 -7.82
N LEU A 5 -14.89 -13.88 -7.09
CA LEU A 5 -14.76 -14.03 -5.66
C LEU A 5 -14.79 -12.65 -4.99
N PRO A 6 -15.50 -12.47 -3.87
CA PRO A 6 -15.41 -11.24 -3.09
C PRO A 6 -14.02 -11.10 -2.48
N ALA A 7 -13.43 -9.91 -2.58
CA ALA A 7 -12.14 -9.57 -1.98
C ALA A 7 -12.30 -8.34 -1.07
N GLY A 8 -13.27 -8.42 -0.14
CA GLY A 8 -13.65 -7.32 0.74
C GLY A 8 -14.77 -6.43 0.19
N GLN A 9 -14.88 -5.20 0.69
CA GLN A 9 -15.96 -4.27 0.35
C GLN A 9 -15.73 -3.50 -0.96
N ASP A 10 -14.48 -3.31 -1.36
CA ASP A 10 -14.07 -2.45 -2.48
C ASP A 10 -13.27 -3.19 -3.57
N ALA A 11 -13.30 -4.53 -3.57
CA ALA A 11 -12.64 -5.32 -4.60
C ALA A 11 -13.33 -6.65 -4.92
N LEU A 12 -13.13 -7.10 -6.17
CA LEU A 12 -13.50 -8.41 -6.69
C LEU A 12 -12.24 -9.08 -7.24
N LEU A 13 -12.08 -10.38 -6.98
CA LEU A 13 -11.06 -11.20 -7.61
C LEU A 13 -11.72 -12.07 -8.69
N VAL A 14 -11.31 -11.89 -9.94
CA VAL A 14 -11.87 -12.63 -11.08
C VAL A 14 -10.90 -13.74 -11.49
N GLU A 15 -11.27 -14.98 -11.23
CA GLU A 15 -10.53 -16.16 -11.68
C GLU A 15 -10.90 -16.48 -13.13
N THR A 16 -9.88 -16.67 -13.96
CA THR A 16 -10.03 -16.99 -15.39
C THR A 16 -9.52 -18.39 -15.73
N GLY A 17 -8.72 -18.99 -14.84
CA GLY A 17 -8.17 -20.34 -14.96
C GLY A 17 -6.89 -20.44 -15.80
N ASP A 18 -6.55 -19.41 -16.57
CA ASP A 18 -5.34 -19.35 -17.38
C ASP A 18 -4.87 -17.91 -17.59
N LEU A 19 -3.56 -17.72 -17.72
CA LEU A 19 -2.93 -16.42 -17.87
C LEU A 19 -3.44 -15.63 -19.09
N HIS A 20 -3.62 -16.28 -20.24
CA HIS A 20 -4.02 -15.58 -21.46
C HIS A 20 -5.43 -15.00 -21.30
N TYR A 21 -6.32 -15.70 -20.61
CA TYR A 21 -7.65 -15.20 -20.32
C TYR A 21 -7.64 -14.11 -19.24
N ALA A 22 -6.73 -14.17 -18.26
CA ALA A 22 -6.53 -13.10 -17.29
C ALA A 22 -6.11 -11.80 -17.96
N LEU A 23 -5.12 -11.85 -18.87
CA LEU A 23 -4.65 -10.70 -19.63
C LEU A 23 -5.74 -10.18 -20.59
N GLY A 24 -6.44 -11.07 -21.30
CA GLY A 24 -7.53 -10.68 -22.19
C GLY A 24 -8.66 -9.96 -21.44
N LEU A 25 -9.00 -10.44 -20.23
CA LEU A 25 -9.95 -9.77 -19.36
C LEU A 25 -9.43 -8.42 -18.87
N TYR A 26 -8.16 -8.33 -18.45
CA TYR A 26 -7.53 -7.09 -18.01
C TYR A 26 -7.62 -6.01 -19.10
N HIS A 27 -7.30 -6.34 -20.35
CA HIS A 27 -7.40 -5.42 -21.48
C HIS A 27 -8.86 -5.03 -21.78
N ALA A 28 -9.79 -6.00 -21.80
CA ALA A 28 -11.20 -5.71 -22.01
C ALA A 28 -11.81 -4.77 -20.96
N ILE A 29 -11.44 -4.94 -19.68
CA ILE A 29 -11.86 -4.01 -18.61
C ILE A 29 -11.18 -2.64 -18.81
N GLY A 30 -9.89 -2.62 -19.14
CA GLY A 30 -9.14 -1.38 -19.40
C GLY A 30 -9.77 -0.54 -20.52
N GLU A 31 -10.12 -1.16 -21.64
CA GLU A 31 -10.84 -0.52 -22.75
C GLU A 31 -12.20 0.02 -22.29
N ALA A 32 -12.98 -0.79 -21.56
CA ALA A 32 -14.27 -0.37 -21.04
C ALA A 32 -14.18 0.82 -20.07
N VAL A 33 -13.11 0.90 -19.27
CA VAL A 33 -12.82 2.04 -18.39
C VAL A 33 -12.46 3.29 -19.21
N ALA A 34 -11.62 3.15 -20.24
CA ALA A 34 -11.22 4.25 -21.11
C ALA A 34 -12.42 4.82 -21.90
N ASP A 35 -13.28 3.95 -22.42
CA ASP A 35 -14.52 4.33 -23.11
C ASP A 35 -15.48 5.06 -22.18
N ALA A 36 -15.61 4.60 -20.93
CA ALA A 36 -16.44 5.26 -19.94
C ALA A 36 -15.93 6.67 -19.58
N ALA A 37 -14.63 6.93 -19.71
CA ALA A 37 -14.03 8.24 -19.45
C ALA A 37 -14.17 9.22 -20.63
N SER A 38 -14.12 8.72 -21.88
CA SER A 38 -14.09 9.56 -23.09
C SER A 38 -15.46 10.12 -23.50
N LEU A 39 -16.54 9.40 -23.23
CA LEU A 39 -17.87 9.76 -23.76
C LEU A 39 -18.62 10.83 -22.98
N GLY A 40 -18.12 11.32 -21.83
CA GLY A 40 -18.82 12.32 -20.98
C GLY A 40 -20.20 11.88 -20.48
N VAL A 41 -20.62 10.67 -20.85
CA VAL A 41 -21.87 10.01 -20.52
C VAL A 41 -21.46 8.65 -19.95
N PRO A 42 -21.75 8.37 -18.68
CA PRO A 42 -21.16 7.23 -18.03
C PRO A 42 -21.78 5.94 -18.59
N SER A 43 -20.95 5.08 -19.19
CA SER A 43 -21.12 3.64 -18.96
C SER A 43 -20.87 3.44 -17.45
N LYS A 44 -21.92 3.66 -16.64
CA LYS A 44 -21.86 3.94 -15.18
C LYS A 44 -21.12 2.89 -14.36
N VAL A 45 -20.94 1.68 -14.90
CA VAL A 45 -20.41 0.56 -14.15
C VAL A 45 -18.89 0.58 -14.06
N PHE A 46 -18.18 0.64 -15.19
CA PHE A 46 -16.72 0.56 -15.20
C PHE A 46 -16.02 1.85 -14.73
N ALA A 47 -16.69 3.02 -14.81
CA ALA A 47 -16.17 4.29 -14.29
C ALA A 47 -15.97 4.30 -12.75
N ALA A 48 -16.52 3.33 -12.04
CA ALA A 48 -16.30 3.15 -10.62
C ALA A 48 -15.04 2.34 -10.29
N ILE A 49 -14.42 1.68 -11.28
CA ILE A 49 -13.15 0.97 -11.13
C ILE A 49 -12.06 2.00 -10.85
N THR A 50 -11.26 1.71 -9.84
CA THR A 50 -10.20 2.58 -9.36
C THR A 50 -8.81 2.02 -9.64
N GLU A 51 -8.71 0.70 -9.83
CA GLU A 51 -7.43 0.00 -10.02
C GLU A 51 -7.68 -1.43 -10.55
N LEU A 52 -6.74 -1.92 -11.36
CA LEU A 52 -6.72 -3.28 -11.91
C LEU A 52 -5.34 -3.90 -11.67
N VAL A 53 -5.32 -5.14 -11.20
CA VAL A 53 -4.08 -5.91 -11.01
C VAL A 53 -4.23 -7.24 -11.74
N PRO A 54 -3.61 -7.42 -12.93
CA PRO A 54 -3.51 -8.72 -13.55
C PRO A 54 -2.49 -9.58 -12.80
N ALA A 55 -2.73 -10.89 -12.78
CA ALA A 55 -1.84 -11.85 -12.16
C ALA A 55 -1.90 -13.20 -12.91
N ALA A 56 -1.39 -14.28 -12.30
CA ALA A 56 -1.13 -15.52 -13.02
C ALA A 56 -2.37 -16.13 -13.69
N GLN A 57 -3.51 -16.12 -13.00
CA GLN A 57 -4.78 -16.65 -13.52
C GLN A 57 -5.98 -15.78 -13.10
N THR A 58 -5.70 -14.61 -12.54
CA THR A 58 -6.70 -13.74 -11.92
C THR A 58 -6.52 -12.30 -12.33
N VAL A 59 -7.62 -11.53 -12.25
CA VAL A 59 -7.60 -10.07 -12.29
C VAL A 59 -8.29 -9.56 -11.03
N LEU A 60 -7.55 -8.84 -10.19
CA LEU A 60 -8.15 -8.10 -9.08
C LEU A 60 -8.71 -6.78 -9.63
N VAL A 61 -9.97 -6.52 -9.34
CA VAL A 61 -10.70 -5.30 -9.75
C VAL A 61 -11.09 -4.53 -8.50
N ARG A 62 -10.42 -3.39 -8.25
CA ARG A 62 -10.81 -2.49 -7.16
C ARG A 62 -11.75 -1.41 -7.66
N PHE A 63 -12.75 -1.06 -6.87
CA PHE A 63 -13.78 -0.10 -7.24
C PHE A 63 -14.19 0.77 -6.05
N ASN A 64 -14.91 1.86 -6.32
CA ASN A 64 -15.49 2.69 -5.27
C ASN A 64 -16.87 2.15 -4.86
N PRO A 65 -17.03 1.53 -3.66
CA PRO A 65 -18.31 0.94 -3.25
C PRO A 65 -19.41 1.97 -3.00
N ARG A 66 -19.09 3.27 -2.90
CA ARG A 66 -20.09 4.35 -2.83
C ARG A 66 -20.67 4.70 -4.20
N ARG A 67 -20.01 4.28 -5.30
CA ARG A 67 -20.45 4.54 -6.68
C ARG A 67 -21.13 3.35 -7.31
N ILE A 68 -20.78 2.13 -6.91
CA ILE A 68 -21.35 0.90 -7.46
C ILE A 68 -21.43 -0.22 -6.44
N ARG A 69 -22.46 -1.07 -6.56
CA ARG A 69 -22.57 -2.34 -5.83
C ARG A 69 -21.70 -3.41 -6.48
N ALA A 70 -21.01 -4.21 -5.67
CA ALA A 70 -20.16 -5.31 -6.13
C ALA A 70 -20.87 -6.25 -7.12
N ALA A 71 -22.12 -6.63 -6.82
CA ALA A 71 -22.92 -7.51 -7.68
C ALA A 71 -23.14 -6.93 -9.10
N SER A 72 -23.45 -5.63 -9.20
CA SER A 72 -23.65 -4.97 -10.50
C SER A 72 -22.36 -4.89 -11.32
N LEU A 73 -21.22 -4.69 -10.64
CA LEU A 73 -19.92 -4.72 -11.31
C LEU A 73 -19.55 -6.14 -11.77
N ALA A 74 -19.82 -7.15 -10.93
CA ALA A 74 -19.61 -8.55 -11.25
C ALA A 74 -20.41 -8.99 -12.48
N GLU A 75 -21.70 -8.64 -12.55
CA GLU A 75 -22.56 -8.91 -13.71
C GLU A 75 -21.99 -8.28 -15.00
N ALA A 76 -21.53 -7.02 -14.92
CA ALA A 76 -20.93 -6.36 -16.07
C ALA A 76 -19.61 -7.00 -16.51
N ILE A 77 -18.76 -7.43 -15.57
CA ILE A 77 -17.51 -8.15 -15.87
C ILE A 77 -17.82 -9.50 -16.54
N MET A 78 -18.82 -10.23 -16.05
CA MET A 78 -19.22 -11.52 -16.63
C MET A 78 -19.79 -11.37 -18.05
N ALA A 79 -20.33 -10.19 -18.40
CA ALA A 79 -20.83 -9.89 -19.74
C ALA A 79 -19.73 -9.52 -20.74
N LEU A 80 -18.49 -9.24 -20.29
CA LEU A 80 -17.37 -8.96 -21.19
C LEU A 80 -16.97 -10.22 -21.98
N PRO A 81 -16.44 -10.09 -23.21
CA PRO A 81 -15.99 -11.22 -24.01
C PRO A 81 -15.00 -12.11 -23.25
N ASP A 82 -15.16 -13.44 -23.36
CA ASP A 82 -14.23 -14.44 -22.82
C ASP A 82 -13.20 -14.84 -23.88
N THR A 83 -12.35 -13.87 -24.23
CA THR A 83 -11.31 -14.03 -25.25
C THR A 83 -9.93 -14.03 -24.60
N PRO A 84 -9.05 -14.99 -24.94
CA PRO A 84 -7.66 -14.91 -24.51
C PRO A 84 -7.01 -13.69 -25.17
N ASP A 85 -6.01 -13.13 -24.49
CA ASP A 85 -5.24 -12.02 -25.01
C ASP A 85 -4.63 -12.37 -26.37
N GLN A 86 -4.70 -11.44 -27.31
CA GLN A 86 -3.92 -11.54 -28.54
C GLN A 86 -2.68 -10.70 -28.32
N ALA A 87 -1.51 -11.35 -28.28
CA ALA A 87 -0.23 -10.70 -28.03
C ALA A 87 -0.11 -9.36 -28.77
N GLN A 88 -0.30 -8.25 -28.05
CA GLN A 88 0.04 -6.93 -28.55
C GLN A 88 1.54 -6.77 -28.36
N GLU A 89 2.31 -6.89 -29.44
CA GLU A 89 3.75 -6.65 -29.38
C GLU A 89 4.00 -5.16 -29.14
N HIS A 90 4.48 -4.84 -27.94
CA HIS A 90 4.97 -3.50 -27.63
C HIS A 90 6.45 -3.38 -28.02
N ARG A 91 7.37 -3.31 -27.05
CA ARG A 91 8.83 -3.18 -27.30
C ARG A 91 9.54 -4.50 -27.04
N THR A 92 10.66 -4.71 -27.73
CA THR A 92 11.62 -5.78 -27.38
C THR A 92 12.69 -5.22 -26.45
N VAL A 93 12.83 -5.81 -25.26
CA VAL A 93 13.85 -5.47 -24.26
C VAL A 93 14.91 -6.56 -24.25
N THR A 94 16.16 -6.19 -24.48
CA THR A 94 17.30 -7.13 -24.38
C THR A 94 17.95 -7.01 -23.01
N VAL A 95 17.99 -8.11 -22.26
CA VAL A 95 18.57 -8.17 -20.91
C VAL A 95 19.90 -8.92 -20.97
N PRO A 96 21.05 -8.26 -20.74
CA PRO A 96 22.34 -8.93 -20.67
C PRO A 96 22.46 -9.74 -19.38
N VAL A 97 22.89 -10.99 -19.46
CA VAL A 97 22.98 -11.89 -18.30
C VAL A 97 24.32 -12.61 -18.28
N ILE A 98 24.98 -12.59 -17.13
CA ILE A 98 26.05 -13.52 -16.81
C ILE A 98 25.39 -14.75 -16.17
N TYR A 99 25.52 -15.92 -16.81
CA TYR A 99 24.92 -17.18 -16.36
C TYR A 99 25.83 -17.91 -15.36
N ASP A 100 25.93 -17.34 -14.16
CA ASP A 100 26.73 -17.83 -13.03
C ASP A 100 25.88 -18.16 -11.80
N GLY A 101 24.56 -18.30 -11.98
CA GLY A 101 23.62 -18.50 -10.90
C GLY A 101 23.88 -19.80 -10.14
N GLU A 102 23.77 -19.74 -8.82
CA GLU A 102 24.06 -20.85 -7.91
C GLU A 102 23.19 -22.10 -8.16
N ASP A 103 22.00 -21.94 -8.77
CA ASP A 103 21.09 -23.05 -9.06
C ASP A 103 21.17 -23.51 -10.52
N LEU A 104 22.02 -22.94 -11.38
CA LEU A 104 22.07 -23.25 -12.81
C LEU A 104 22.24 -24.76 -13.06
N GLU A 105 23.19 -25.40 -12.36
CA GLU A 105 23.42 -26.85 -12.45
C GLU A 105 22.27 -27.68 -11.85
N ALA A 106 21.63 -27.19 -10.78
CA ALA A 106 20.49 -27.86 -10.17
C ALA A 106 19.26 -27.81 -11.11
N VAL A 107 19.03 -26.69 -11.79
CA VAL A 107 18.00 -26.54 -12.81
C VAL A 107 18.26 -27.48 -13.98
N ALA A 108 19.52 -27.57 -14.45
CA ALA A 108 19.90 -28.49 -15.51
C ALA A 108 19.56 -29.95 -15.14
N GLN A 109 19.86 -30.36 -13.90
CA GLN A 109 19.50 -31.68 -13.38
C GLN A 109 17.98 -31.90 -13.29
N LEU A 110 17.21 -30.91 -12.82
CA LEU A 110 15.75 -30.99 -12.74
C LEU A 110 15.11 -31.18 -14.12
N LEU A 111 15.70 -30.57 -15.16
CA LEU A 111 15.22 -30.63 -16.54
C LEU A 111 15.81 -31.79 -17.35
N GLY A 112 16.81 -32.51 -16.81
CA GLY A 112 17.49 -33.61 -17.51
C GLY A 112 18.36 -33.16 -18.69
N ILE A 113 18.87 -31.92 -18.67
CA ILE A 113 19.73 -31.34 -19.71
C ILE A 113 21.04 -30.80 -19.10
N GLY A 114 21.97 -30.34 -19.93
CA GLY A 114 23.20 -29.69 -19.46
C GLY A 114 23.01 -28.19 -19.18
N ALA A 115 23.86 -27.60 -18.32
CA ALA A 115 23.81 -26.17 -18.02
C ALA A 115 23.91 -25.29 -19.28
N ASP A 116 24.79 -25.62 -20.22
CA ASP A 116 24.91 -24.91 -21.50
C ASP A 116 23.59 -24.94 -22.31
N GLU A 117 22.85 -26.05 -22.26
CA GLU A 117 21.55 -26.19 -22.92
C GLU A 117 20.47 -25.37 -22.21
N VAL A 118 20.51 -25.25 -20.87
CA VAL A 118 19.65 -24.34 -20.11
C VAL A 118 19.85 -22.90 -20.60
N VAL A 119 21.11 -22.46 -20.72
CA VAL A 119 21.47 -21.12 -21.20
C VAL A 119 21.01 -20.91 -22.65
N ALA A 120 21.29 -21.88 -23.54
CA ALA A 120 20.90 -21.80 -24.94
C ALA A 120 19.38 -21.67 -25.11
N ARG A 121 18.59 -22.41 -24.34
CA ARG A 121 17.12 -22.34 -24.38
C ARG A 121 16.56 -21.07 -23.77
N HIS A 122 17.14 -20.61 -22.66
CA HIS A 122 16.71 -19.38 -21.98
C HIS A 122 16.96 -18.12 -22.83
N THR A 123 18.03 -18.12 -23.62
CA THR A 123 18.41 -17.02 -24.53
C THR A 123 17.82 -17.17 -25.94
N GLY A 124 17.49 -18.40 -26.35
CA GLY A 124 17.03 -18.71 -27.71
C GLY A 124 15.54 -18.44 -27.98
N THR A 125 14.72 -18.29 -26.93
CA THR A 125 13.28 -18.02 -27.05
C THR A 125 12.93 -16.68 -26.39
N ALA A 126 12.15 -15.87 -27.10
CA ALA A 126 11.63 -14.62 -26.58
C ALA A 126 10.54 -14.86 -25.54
N TRP A 127 10.71 -14.25 -24.37
CA TRP A 127 9.73 -14.27 -23.31
C TRP A 127 8.73 -13.12 -23.48
N THR A 128 7.52 -13.28 -22.93
CA THR A 128 6.51 -12.23 -22.84
C THR A 128 6.43 -11.73 -21.40
N ALA A 129 6.51 -10.43 -21.18
CA ALA A 129 6.25 -9.81 -19.90
C ALA A 129 4.75 -9.82 -19.60
N ALA A 130 4.29 -10.73 -18.74
CA ALA A 130 2.87 -10.94 -18.51
C ALA A 130 2.26 -9.90 -17.57
N PHE A 131 2.78 -9.78 -16.35
CA PHE A 131 2.27 -8.84 -15.35
C PHE A 131 3.37 -8.46 -14.36
N GLY A 132 3.27 -7.24 -13.83
CA GLY A 132 4.08 -6.76 -12.73
C GLY A 132 3.52 -7.23 -11.39
N GLY A 133 4.39 -7.54 -10.44
CA GLY A 133 3.98 -8.03 -9.12
C GLY A 133 5.16 -8.30 -8.21
N PHE A 134 4.93 -8.78 -6.99
CA PHE A 134 5.93 -9.08 -5.95
C PHE A 134 6.71 -7.86 -5.41
N ALA A 135 7.30 -7.04 -6.28
CA ALA A 135 8.01 -5.81 -5.95
C ALA A 135 8.00 -4.83 -7.13
N PRO A 136 8.23 -3.53 -6.89
CA PRO A 136 8.38 -2.55 -7.97
C PRO A 136 9.44 -2.98 -9.00
N GLY A 137 9.02 -3.08 -10.26
CA GLY A 137 9.89 -3.47 -11.38
C GLY A 137 10.11 -4.98 -11.53
N PHE A 138 9.56 -5.82 -10.65
CA PHE A 138 9.56 -7.26 -10.87
C PHE A 138 8.40 -7.63 -11.80
N THR A 139 8.72 -8.28 -12.92
CA THR A 139 7.76 -8.67 -13.94
C THR A 139 7.89 -10.16 -14.22
N TYR A 140 6.75 -10.86 -14.22
CA TYR A 140 6.69 -12.29 -14.50
C TYR A 140 6.77 -12.51 -16.02
N LEU A 141 7.79 -13.23 -16.47
CA LEU A 141 8.03 -13.51 -17.88
C LEU A 141 7.53 -14.91 -18.22
N VAL A 142 6.78 -15.05 -19.32
CA VAL A 142 6.18 -16.31 -19.79
C VAL A 142 6.55 -16.58 -21.25
N ASP A 143 5.98 -17.65 -21.83
CA ASP A 143 6.16 -18.04 -23.23
C ASP A 143 7.61 -18.26 -23.67
N GLY A 144 8.49 -18.57 -22.72
CA GLY A 144 9.83 -19.09 -23.00
C GLY A 144 9.81 -20.51 -23.58
N ASP A 145 10.97 -21.16 -23.64
CA ASP A 145 11.05 -22.56 -24.09
C ASP A 145 10.12 -23.45 -23.21
N PRO A 146 9.23 -24.27 -23.80
CA PRO A 146 8.29 -25.10 -23.05
C PRO A 146 8.91 -26.08 -22.04
N ILE A 147 10.22 -26.35 -22.13
CA ILE A 147 10.93 -27.17 -21.14
C ILE A 147 10.96 -26.52 -19.75
N PHE A 148 10.83 -25.19 -19.65
CA PHE A 148 10.86 -24.49 -18.39
C PHE A 148 9.54 -24.67 -17.64
N ASP A 149 9.50 -25.69 -16.80
CA ASP A 149 8.54 -25.86 -15.71
C ASP A 149 9.30 -26.33 -14.46
N VAL A 150 9.95 -25.38 -13.78
CA VAL A 150 10.96 -25.66 -12.75
C VAL A 150 10.41 -25.35 -11.36
N PRO A 151 10.32 -26.30 -10.41
CA PRO A 151 9.78 -26.01 -9.10
C PRO A 151 10.61 -24.96 -8.34
N ARG A 152 9.93 -24.14 -7.55
CA ARG A 152 10.58 -23.28 -6.54
C ARG A 152 11.38 -24.15 -5.56
N ARG A 153 12.36 -23.55 -4.89
CA ARG A 153 13.04 -24.17 -3.75
C ARG A 153 12.04 -24.45 -2.64
N ALA A 154 12.16 -25.62 -2.03
CA ALA A 154 11.34 -26.02 -0.88
C ALA A 154 11.49 -25.08 0.33
N THR A 155 12.65 -24.45 0.48
CA THR A 155 12.88 -23.40 1.48
C THR A 155 13.36 -22.14 0.76
N PRO A 156 12.65 -21.01 0.88
CA PRO A 156 13.05 -19.76 0.26
C PRO A 156 14.34 -19.22 0.89
N ARG A 157 15.14 -18.52 0.09
CA ARG A 157 16.31 -17.79 0.57
C ARG A 157 15.87 -16.59 1.39
N LEU A 158 16.62 -16.31 2.44
CA LEU A 158 16.45 -15.10 3.24
C LEU A 158 16.81 -13.84 2.44
N SER A 159 17.78 -13.95 1.53
CA SER A 159 18.22 -12.86 0.66
C SER A 159 18.59 -13.40 -0.72
N VAL A 160 18.05 -12.74 -1.75
CA VAL A 160 18.31 -12.89 -3.18
C VAL A 160 18.84 -11.54 -3.66
N PRO A 161 20.00 -11.48 -4.33
CA PRO A 161 20.60 -10.22 -4.77
C PRO A 161 19.74 -9.47 -5.81
N SER A 162 19.86 -8.14 -5.82
CA SER A 162 19.39 -7.34 -6.95
C SER A 162 20.07 -7.77 -8.25
N GLY A 163 19.29 -7.81 -9.33
CA GLY A 163 19.74 -8.25 -10.65
C GLY A 163 19.78 -9.76 -10.84
N ALA A 164 19.46 -10.57 -9.81
CA ALA A 164 19.41 -12.02 -9.96
C ALA A 164 18.34 -12.43 -10.97
N VAL A 165 18.66 -13.35 -11.88
CA VAL A 165 17.75 -13.93 -12.87
C VAL A 165 17.32 -15.29 -12.37
N GLY A 166 16.01 -15.53 -12.29
CA GLY A 166 15.46 -16.75 -11.71
C GLY A 166 14.40 -17.43 -12.56
N LEU A 167 14.22 -18.73 -12.33
CA LEU A 167 13.14 -19.56 -12.86
C LEU A 167 12.26 -20.13 -11.74
N ALA A 168 10.94 -20.14 -11.96
CA ALA A 168 9.98 -20.83 -11.10
C ALA A 168 8.67 -21.13 -11.84
N GLY A 169 8.21 -22.38 -11.78
CA GLY A 169 7.18 -22.92 -12.66
C GLY A 169 7.55 -22.61 -14.10
N ARG A 170 6.58 -22.06 -14.84
CA ARG A 170 6.72 -21.63 -16.23
C ARG A 170 7.22 -20.19 -16.38
N PHE A 171 7.67 -19.57 -15.29
CA PHE A 171 8.07 -18.17 -15.27
C PHE A 171 9.59 -18.01 -15.25
N SER A 172 10.07 -16.97 -15.94
CA SER A 172 11.36 -16.32 -15.72
C SER A 172 11.15 -14.90 -15.16
N GLY A 173 12.20 -14.28 -14.63
CA GLY A 173 12.12 -12.98 -14.00
C GLY A 173 13.46 -12.48 -13.47
N VAL A 174 13.54 -11.17 -13.27
CA VAL A 174 14.73 -10.50 -12.73
C VAL A 174 14.35 -9.82 -11.41
N TYR A 175 15.09 -10.10 -10.35
CA TYR A 175 14.90 -9.48 -9.05
C TYR A 175 15.37 -8.01 -9.12
N PRO A 176 14.48 -7.00 -8.95
CA PRO A 176 14.85 -5.59 -9.10
C PRO A 176 15.62 -5.04 -7.90
N ARG A 177 15.63 -5.78 -6.79
CA ARG A 177 16.24 -5.39 -5.51
C ARG A 177 16.48 -6.62 -4.64
N GLU A 178 17.24 -6.43 -3.57
CA GLU A 178 17.45 -7.46 -2.57
C GLU A 178 16.12 -7.81 -1.86
N SER A 179 15.78 -9.10 -1.84
CA SER A 179 14.55 -9.60 -1.22
C SER A 179 14.67 -11.08 -0.86
N SER A 180 13.80 -11.62 -0.02
CA SER A 180 13.69 -13.07 0.16
C SER A 180 13.01 -13.72 -1.05
N GLY A 181 13.43 -14.90 -1.48
CA GLY A 181 12.86 -15.54 -2.67
C GLY A 181 13.17 -17.03 -2.80
N GLY A 182 12.24 -17.78 -3.38
CA GLY A 182 12.36 -19.23 -3.60
C GLY A 182 12.66 -19.64 -5.04
N TRP A 183 12.89 -18.70 -5.96
CA TRP A 183 13.15 -19.05 -7.36
C TRP A 183 14.55 -19.63 -7.53
N GLN A 184 14.72 -20.47 -8.55
CA GLN A 184 16.01 -21.05 -8.89
C GLN A 184 16.84 -20.02 -9.65
N LEU A 185 17.97 -19.58 -9.09
CA LEU A 185 18.80 -18.52 -9.65
C LEU A 185 19.77 -19.10 -10.70
N ILE A 186 19.65 -18.65 -11.95
CA ILE A 186 20.42 -19.17 -13.09
C ILE A 186 21.48 -18.18 -13.60
N GLY A 187 21.45 -16.93 -13.15
CA GLY A 187 22.42 -15.90 -13.51
C GLY A 187 22.12 -14.57 -12.85
N HIS A 188 22.82 -13.53 -13.29
CA HIS A 188 22.56 -12.15 -12.87
C HIS A 188 22.77 -11.14 -14.00
N THR A 189 22.17 -9.96 -13.84
CA THR A 189 22.36 -8.80 -14.70
C THR A 189 22.74 -7.56 -13.88
N ALA A 190 23.56 -6.69 -14.47
CA ALA A 190 23.84 -5.35 -13.93
C ALA A 190 22.82 -4.30 -14.40
N MET A 191 21.93 -4.66 -15.32
CA MET A 191 20.90 -3.76 -15.84
C MET A 191 19.94 -3.37 -14.70
N PRO A 192 19.76 -2.06 -14.40
CA PRO A 192 18.77 -1.63 -13.41
C PRO A 192 17.37 -1.98 -13.88
N MET A 193 16.60 -2.70 -13.07
CA MET A 193 15.22 -3.08 -13.40
C MET A 193 14.18 -2.02 -12.98
N TRP A 194 14.54 -1.14 -12.06
CA TRP A 194 13.65 -0.12 -11.50
C TRP A 194 14.39 1.21 -11.27
N ASP A 195 13.79 2.30 -11.74
CA ASP A 195 14.13 3.68 -11.42
C ASP A 195 12.84 4.51 -11.35
N ALA A 196 12.43 4.90 -10.15
CA ALA A 196 11.17 5.62 -9.95
C ALA A 196 11.16 7.05 -10.53
N HIS A 197 12.31 7.55 -11.00
CA HIS A 197 12.46 8.84 -11.68
C HIS A 197 12.58 8.72 -13.21
N ALA A 198 12.66 7.50 -13.74
CA ALA A 198 12.67 7.24 -15.18
C ALA A 198 11.24 7.15 -15.76
N ASP A 199 11.15 7.26 -17.09
CA ASP A 199 9.91 7.05 -17.85
C ASP A 199 10.17 6.09 -19.02
N PRO A 200 9.65 4.84 -19.00
CA PRO A 200 8.91 4.23 -17.89
C PRO A 200 9.84 3.88 -16.70
N PRO A 201 9.31 3.77 -15.48
CA PRO A 201 10.11 3.51 -14.28
C PRO A 201 10.62 2.06 -14.18
N ALA A 202 9.96 1.11 -14.85
CA ALA A 202 10.43 -0.28 -14.93
C ALA A 202 11.10 -0.56 -16.28
N ALA A 203 12.23 -1.26 -16.23
CA ALA A 203 12.97 -1.66 -17.42
C ALA A 203 12.16 -2.61 -18.31
N ILE A 204 11.36 -3.48 -17.67
CA ILE A 204 10.42 -4.40 -18.32
C ILE A 204 9.03 -4.02 -17.83
N MET A 205 8.13 -3.77 -18.77
CA MET A 205 6.73 -3.45 -18.54
C MET A 205 5.86 -4.61 -19.03
N PRO A 206 4.69 -4.86 -18.41
CA PRO A 206 3.71 -5.79 -18.97
C PRO A 206 3.44 -5.50 -20.45
N GLY A 207 3.41 -6.55 -21.28
CA GLY A 207 3.30 -6.48 -22.74
C GLY A 207 4.63 -6.47 -23.51
N ASP A 208 5.77 -6.26 -22.85
CA ASP A 208 7.08 -6.31 -23.50
C ASP A 208 7.47 -7.72 -23.97
N ARG A 209 8.25 -7.80 -25.05
CA ARG A 209 8.99 -9.01 -25.40
C ARG A 209 10.39 -8.93 -24.82
N VAL A 210 10.82 -9.95 -24.08
CA VAL A 210 12.11 -9.96 -23.39
C VAL A 210 13.03 -11.00 -24.02
N MET A 211 14.19 -10.55 -24.47
CA MET A 211 15.26 -11.40 -24.98
C MET A 211 16.44 -11.36 -24.02
N PHE A 212 16.81 -12.51 -23.46
CA PHE A 212 18.03 -12.62 -22.68
C PHE A 212 19.23 -12.82 -23.59
N HIS A 213 20.34 -12.15 -23.27
CA HIS A 213 21.58 -12.26 -24.01
C HIS A 213 22.72 -12.66 -23.06
N ALA A 214 23.36 -13.80 -23.32
CA ALA A 214 24.48 -14.26 -22.50
C ALA A 214 25.72 -13.38 -22.70
N GLU A 215 26.25 -12.80 -21.62
CA GLU A 215 27.50 -12.04 -21.61
C GLU A 215 28.63 -12.81 -20.92
N ARG A 216 29.87 -12.61 -21.39
CA ARG A 216 31.07 -13.16 -20.74
C ARG A 216 31.63 -12.17 -19.72
N ASP A 217 32.07 -12.71 -18.59
CA ASP A 217 32.62 -12.04 -17.40
C ASP A 217 33.67 -10.92 -17.68
N GLN A 218 34.44 -11.04 -18.77
CA GLN A 218 35.54 -10.11 -19.09
C GLN A 218 35.13 -8.71 -19.55
N THR A 219 33.93 -8.52 -20.10
CA THR A 219 33.48 -7.19 -20.58
C THR A 219 32.86 -6.35 -19.46
N VAL A 220 32.38 -7.03 -18.41
CA VAL A 220 31.51 -6.44 -17.39
C VAL A 220 32.31 -5.88 -16.21
N MET A 221 33.50 -6.41 -15.90
CA MET A 221 34.34 -5.88 -14.81
C MET A 221 34.74 -4.41 -15.03
N THR A 222 34.90 -3.98 -16.30
CA THR A 222 35.29 -2.61 -16.65
C THR A 222 34.12 -1.63 -16.54
N ASP A 223 32.89 -2.08 -16.82
CA ASP A 223 31.69 -1.26 -16.72
C ASP A 223 31.02 -1.34 -15.34
N ILE A 224 31.02 -2.48 -14.63
CA ILE A 224 30.59 -2.60 -13.23
C ILE A 224 31.47 -1.75 -12.31
N ALA A 225 32.80 -1.75 -12.49
CA ALA A 225 33.67 -0.89 -11.67
C ALA A 225 33.41 0.61 -11.94
N ARG A 226 32.97 0.96 -13.16
CA ARG A 226 32.65 2.32 -13.58
C ARG A 226 31.25 2.75 -13.13
N GLN A 227 30.27 1.86 -13.20
CA GLN A 227 28.90 2.05 -12.70
C GLN A 227 28.86 1.99 -11.17
N ARG A 228 29.59 1.09 -10.49
CA ARG A 228 29.74 1.13 -9.02
C ARG A 228 30.36 2.44 -8.56
N ARG A 229 31.32 3.00 -9.31
CA ARG A 229 31.86 4.35 -9.02
C ARG A 229 30.84 5.46 -9.25
N MET A 230 29.98 5.34 -10.26
CA MET A 230 28.90 6.31 -10.52
C MET A 230 27.71 6.18 -9.54
N LEU A 231 27.38 4.97 -9.10
CA LEU A 231 26.34 4.67 -8.11
C LEU A 231 26.83 5.04 -6.70
N SER A 232 28.09 4.76 -6.34
CA SER A 232 28.65 5.16 -5.05
C SER A 232 28.73 6.68 -4.86
N ASP A 233 28.83 7.45 -5.94
CA ASP A 233 28.82 8.93 -5.90
C ASP A 233 27.39 9.53 -5.88
N ARG A 234 26.36 8.74 -6.22
CA ARG A 234 24.94 9.18 -6.17
C ARG A 234 24.21 8.68 -4.92
N ASP A 235 24.58 7.51 -4.40
CA ASP A 235 23.90 6.85 -3.28
C ASP A 235 24.44 7.26 -1.90
N ILE A 236 25.34 8.25 -1.84
CA ILE A 236 25.74 8.95 -0.62
C ILE A 236 25.51 10.46 -0.80
N ARG A 237 24.30 10.86 -1.19
CA ARG A 237 23.83 12.22 -0.89
C ARG A 237 23.10 12.19 0.44
N ALA A 238 23.84 12.57 1.47
CA ALA A 238 23.37 12.85 2.81
C ALA A 238 22.00 13.55 2.82
N ASN A 239 21.04 12.97 3.56
CA ASN A 239 19.92 13.59 4.32
C ASN A 239 19.37 14.97 3.89
N ALA A 240 19.30 15.26 2.59
CA ALA A 240 18.65 16.46 2.04
C ALA A 240 17.34 16.13 1.29
N GLY A 241 16.90 14.86 1.33
CA GLY A 241 15.86 14.30 0.46
C GLY A 241 14.45 14.89 0.65
N ASN A 242 14.12 15.37 1.86
CA ASN A 242 12.83 15.98 2.14
C ASN A 242 12.84 17.50 1.95
N SER A 243 14.01 18.12 2.00
CA SER A 243 14.21 19.55 1.75
C SER A 243 14.37 19.81 0.25
N GLY A 244 13.31 19.57 -0.53
CA GLY A 244 13.11 20.12 -1.87
C GLY A 244 14.33 20.20 -2.80
N SER A 245 15.21 19.20 -2.84
CA SER A 245 16.51 19.31 -3.53
C SER A 245 16.45 19.43 -5.08
N GLY A 246 15.24 19.49 -5.66
CA GLY A 246 15.00 19.83 -7.07
C GLY A 246 14.40 21.23 -7.30
N LEU A 247 14.02 21.94 -6.24
CA LEU A 247 13.59 23.33 -6.28
C LEU A 247 14.80 24.17 -5.81
N GLY A 248 15.24 25.16 -6.61
CA GLY A 248 16.25 26.12 -6.18
C GLY A 248 15.88 26.75 -4.83
N PRO A 249 16.80 27.41 -4.10
CA PRO A 249 16.62 27.79 -2.70
C PRO A 249 15.30 28.53 -2.48
N MET A 250 14.26 27.78 -2.11
CA MET A 250 12.98 28.34 -1.71
C MET A 250 13.18 28.78 -0.26
N THR A 251 13.04 30.08 -0.02
CA THR A 251 12.86 30.57 1.34
C THR A 251 11.56 29.96 1.85
N CYS A 252 11.65 29.11 2.88
CA CYS A 252 10.48 28.60 3.57
C CYS A 252 9.92 29.75 4.42
N ASP A 253 9.00 30.52 3.85
CA ASP A 253 8.39 31.67 4.56
C ASP A 253 7.39 31.21 5.63
N HIS A 254 6.91 29.95 5.53
CA HIS A 254 5.95 29.34 6.46
C HIS A 254 5.98 27.80 6.40
N GLY A 255 6.05 27.13 7.55
CA GLY A 255 6.20 25.68 7.63
C GLY A 255 6.53 25.17 9.03
N LEU A 256 7.11 23.98 9.12
CA LEU A 256 7.54 23.36 10.38
C LEU A 256 9.00 22.90 10.28
N ARG A 257 9.75 23.07 11.36
CA ARG A 257 11.05 22.43 11.55
C ARG A 257 10.89 21.21 12.44
N VAL A 258 11.40 20.07 12.00
CA VAL A 258 11.39 18.84 12.80
C VAL A 258 12.47 18.98 13.87
N ILE A 259 12.06 19.05 15.14
CA ILE A 259 12.99 18.96 16.26
C ILE A 259 13.24 17.50 16.59
N ARG A 260 12.18 16.69 16.53
CA ARG A 260 12.22 15.27 16.82
C ARG A 260 11.08 14.57 16.08
N PRO A 261 11.37 13.53 15.27
CA PRO A 261 10.35 12.86 14.47
C PRO A 261 9.56 11.79 15.23
N GLY A 262 9.96 11.42 16.45
CA GLY A 262 9.43 10.24 17.14
C GLY A 262 10.04 8.94 16.58
N LEU A 263 9.32 7.82 16.75
CA LEU A 263 9.79 6.51 16.26
C LEU A 263 9.82 6.43 14.73
N LEU A 264 8.75 6.90 14.08
CA LEU A 264 8.64 6.96 12.63
C LEU A 264 7.64 8.05 12.23
N ALA A 265 8.07 8.97 11.37
CA ALA A 265 7.24 10.02 10.80
C ALA A 265 7.34 9.98 9.27
N LEU A 266 6.20 9.86 8.60
CA LEU A 266 6.10 9.69 7.15
C LEU A 266 5.18 10.73 6.53
N PHE A 267 5.50 11.17 5.32
CA PHE A 267 4.52 11.86 4.48
C PHE A 267 3.54 10.84 3.92
N GLU A 268 2.24 11.08 4.11
CA GLU A 268 1.16 10.21 3.64
C GLU A 268 0.01 11.03 3.04
N ASP A 269 -0.46 10.59 1.88
CA ASP A 269 -1.67 11.06 1.19
C ASP A 269 -2.69 9.91 1.06
N GLN A 270 -3.60 9.97 0.08
CA GLN A 270 -4.59 8.90 -0.15
C GLN A 270 -3.96 7.60 -0.71
N GLY A 271 -2.69 7.64 -1.08
CA GLY A 271 -1.95 6.55 -1.71
C GLY A 271 -1.83 6.71 -3.22
N ARG A 272 -0.98 5.86 -3.77
CA ARG A 272 -0.53 5.77 -5.16
C ARG A 272 -1.38 4.79 -5.96
N ARG A 273 -1.45 5.02 -7.27
CA ARG A 273 -2.12 4.12 -8.24
C ARG A 273 -1.10 3.58 -9.24
N ALA A 274 -0.34 2.57 -8.82
CA ALA A 274 0.77 2.00 -9.62
C ALA A 274 0.93 0.48 -9.44
N SER A 275 -0.11 -0.21 -8.96
CA SER A 275 -0.09 -1.66 -8.69
C SER A 275 0.20 -2.52 -9.92
N ALA A 276 -0.19 -2.10 -11.12
CA ALA A 276 0.14 -2.82 -12.36
C ALA A 276 1.66 -3.01 -12.56
N MET A 277 2.50 -2.19 -11.91
CA MET A 277 3.97 -2.30 -11.92
C MET A 277 4.53 -2.96 -10.65
N GLY A 278 3.68 -3.58 -9.82
CA GLY A 278 4.06 -4.16 -8.54
C GLY A 278 4.32 -3.13 -7.42
N VAL A 279 3.89 -1.87 -7.60
CA VAL A 279 4.06 -0.80 -6.61
C VAL A 279 2.85 -0.74 -5.67
N ALA A 280 3.09 -0.86 -4.37
CA ALA A 280 2.04 -0.74 -3.36
C ALA A 280 1.41 0.65 -3.36
N GLY A 281 0.13 0.71 -2.97
CA GLY A 281 -0.60 1.97 -2.88
C GLY A 281 -0.09 2.86 -1.74
N SER A 282 0.32 2.29 -0.60
CA SER A 282 0.65 3.06 0.61
C SER A 282 -0.48 4.03 0.98
N GLY A 283 -0.14 5.23 1.46
CA GLY A 283 -1.11 6.18 2.01
C GLY A 283 -1.27 6.01 3.51
N ALA A 284 -2.10 6.89 4.08
CA ALA A 284 -2.40 6.85 5.49
C ALA A 284 -3.02 5.49 5.90
N CYS A 285 -2.46 4.87 6.94
CA CYS A 285 -2.98 3.60 7.47
C CYS A 285 -4.41 3.77 8.05
N ASP A 286 -4.63 4.81 8.84
CA ASP A 286 -5.92 5.22 9.39
C ASP A 286 -6.46 6.43 8.60
N MET A 287 -7.15 6.10 7.51
CA MET A 287 -7.69 7.08 6.56
C MET A 287 -8.70 8.06 7.17
N PRO A 288 -9.63 7.65 8.05
CA PRO A 288 -10.55 8.61 8.64
C PRO A 288 -9.86 9.61 9.58
N ALA A 289 -8.86 9.20 10.38
CA ALA A 289 -8.07 10.16 11.17
C ALA A 289 -7.27 11.12 10.28
N TYR A 290 -6.55 10.60 9.29
CA TYR A 290 -5.85 11.39 8.29
C TYR A 290 -6.73 12.47 7.64
N ARG A 291 -7.93 12.09 7.18
CA ARG A 291 -8.90 13.01 6.58
C ARG A 291 -9.37 14.05 7.58
N LEU A 292 -9.60 13.66 8.83
CA LEU A 292 -10.02 14.56 9.89
C LEU A 292 -8.96 15.63 10.18
N ALA A 293 -7.67 15.27 10.27
CA ALA A 293 -6.60 16.24 10.47
C ALA A 293 -6.63 17.33 9.38
N ASN A 294 -6.74 16.91 8.13
CA ASN A 294 -6.83 17.82 6.99
C ASN A 294 -8.09 18.71 7.04
N MET A 295 -9.27 18.13 7.32
CA MET A 295 -10.50 18.90 7.41
C MET A 295 -10.47 19.92 8.57
N LEU A 296 -9.83 19.59 9.70
CA LEU A 296 -9.71 20.50 10.84
C LEU A 296 -8.92 21.77 10.50
N VAL A 297 -7.85 21.66 9.70
CA VAL A 297 -7.08 22.85 9.26
C VAL A 297 -7.68 23.55 8.03
N GLY A 298 -8.77 23.00 7.47
CA GLY A 298 -9.47 23.53 6.30
C GLY A 298 -8.92 23.07 4.96
N ASN A 299 -8.14 22.00 4.91
CA ASN A 299 -7.63 21.41 3.68
C ASN A 299 -8.71 20.54 2.98
N PRO A 300 -8.53 20.22 1.68
CA PRO A 300 -9.11 19.03 1.09
C PRO A 300 -8.78 17.76 1.89
N PRO A 301 -9.70 16.79 2.03
CA PRO A 301 -9.46 15.57 2.82
C PRO A 301 -8.29 14.70 2.33
N ASP A 302 -7.82 14.91 1.11
CA ASP A 302 -6.73 14.22 0.43
C ASP A 302 -5.41 15.00 0.39
N ALA A 303 -5.32 16.13 1.08
CA ALA A 303 -4.06 16.88 1.18
C ALA A 303 -2.98 16.08 1.93
N LEU A 304 -1.71 16.33 1.59
CA LEU A 304 -0.58 15.65 2.21
C LEU A 304 -0.50 15.98 3.71
N ALA A 305 -0.38 14.95 4.54
CA ALA A 305 -0.20 15.06 5.99
C ALA A 305 1.00 14.23 6.44
N ILE A 306 1.36 14.34 7.72
CA ILE A 306 2.39 13.50 8.35
C ILE A 306 1.70 12.44 9.18
N GLU A 307 1.97 11.17 8.91
CA GLU A 307 1.64 10.05 9.80
C GLU A 307 2.79 9.85 10.80
N LEU A 308 2.45 9.82 12.10
CA LEU A 308 3.37 9.57 13.20
C LEU A 308 3.04 8.22 13.81
N THR A 309 4.04 7.34 13.97
CA THR A 309 3.91 6.07 14.68
C THR A 309 4.49 6.20 16.08
N ALA A 310 3.71 5.83 17.10
CA ALA A 310 4.05 5.85 18.52
C ALA A 310 4.35 7.25 19.12
N GLY A 311 3.89 8.33 18.46
CA GLY A 311 4.00 9.70 18.93
C GLY A 311 5.43 10.14 19.27
N ASP A 312 5.58 10.84 20.38
CA ASP A 312 6.87 11.34 20.89
C ASP A 312 7.61 12.22 19.85
N ALA A 313 6.90 13.19 19.27
CA ALA A 313 7.39 14.07 18.22
C ALA A 313 7.37 15.55 18.63
N ALA A 314 8.19 16.39 17.99
CA ALA A 314 8.19 17.83 18.23
C ALA A 314 8.54 18.61 16.96
N PHE A 315 7.77 19.68 16.73
CA PHE A 315 7.87 20.54 15.55
C PHE A 315 7.84 22.01 15.95
N THR A 316 8.79 22.80 15.46
CA THR A 316 8.82 24.26 15.67
C THR A 316 8.28 24.97 14.45
N ALA A 317 7.37 25.91 14.64
CA ALA A 317 6.81 26.73 13.58
C ALA A 317 7.89 27.63 12.94
N ILE A 318 7.86 27.69 11.61
CA ILE A 318 8.53 28.72 10.80
C ILE A 318 7.40 29.57 10.25
N GLY A 319 7.36 30.86 10.58
CA GLY A 319 6.18 31.70 10.34
C GLY A 319 4.97 31.27 11.18
N ASN A 320 3.87 32.03 11.04
CA ASN A 320 2.61 31.68 11.69
C ASN A 320 1.91 30.57 10.89
N VAL A 321 1.56 29.47 11.55
CA VAL A 321 0.92 28.31 10.91
C VAL A 321 -0.30 27.85 11.69
N VAL A 322 -1.20 27.14 11.00
CA VAL A 322 -2.33 26.45 11.63
C VAL A 322 -2.16 24.96 11.41
N VAL A 323 -2.19 24.19 12.48
CA VAL A 323 -2.01 22.74 12.46
C VAL A 323 -3.15 22.01 13.18
N ALA A 324 -3.31 20.71 12.94
CA ALA A 324 -4.19 19.87 13.73
C ALA A 324 -3.55 18.49 13.90
N VAL A 325 -3.77 17.89 15.08
CA VAL A 325 -3.37 16.50 15.38
C VAL A 325 -4.62 15.66 15.62
N THR A 326 -4.67 14.50 15.00
CA THR A 326 -5.75 13.50 15.15
C THR A 326 -5.14 12.09 15.20
N GLY A 327 -5.95 11.05 15.35
CA GLY A 327 -5.46 9.66 15.42
C GLY A 327 -5.57 9.10 16.82
N ALA A 328 -4.45 8.70 17.44
CA ALA A 328 -4.37 8.06 18.74
C ALA A 328 -4.31 9.10 19.90
N PRO A 329 -5.05 8.94 21.02
CA PRO A 329 -5.12 9.97 22.05
C PRO A 329 -3.74 10.32 22.63
N VAL A 330 -3.27 11.54 22.39
CA VAL A 330 -1.98 12.07 22.83
C VAL A 330 -2.16 13.36 23.61
N ASP A 331 -1.24 13.62 24.53
CA ASP A 331 -1.10 14.94 25.14
C ASP A 331 -0.33 15.86 24.18
N LEU A 332 -0.93 17.00 23.85
CA LEU A 332 -0.29 18.04 23.06
C LEU A 332 0.16 19.18 23.97
N CYS A 333 1.38 19.66 23.76
CA CYS A 333 1.96 20.74 24.53
C CYS A 333 2.59 21.78 23.60
N ILE A 334 2.13 23.02 23.66
CA ILE A 334 2.76 24.14 22.95
C ILE A 334 3.70 24.85 23.93
N THR A 335 4.94 25.10 23.49
CA THR A 335 5.93 25.89 24.24
C THR A 335 6.53 26.96 23.35
N GLY A 336 6.59 28.20 23.85
CA GLY A 336 7.20 29.32 23.14
C GLY A 336 7.39 30.54 24.03
N ASN A 337 8.04 31.57 23.49
CA ASN A 337 8.21 32.85 24.16
C ASN A 337 7.02 33.76 23.83
N ALA A 338 6.36 34.33 24.83
CA ALA A 338 5.28 35.29 24.62
C ALA A 338 5.79 36.50 23.80
N THR A 339 5.32 36.67 22.56
CA THR A 339 5.70 37.81 21.70
C THR A 339 4.72 38.97 21.76
N SER A 340 3.62 38.87 22.51
CA SER A 340 2.62 39.92 22.62
C SER A 340 2.64 40.61 24.00
N GLY A 341 3.46 41.66 24.09
CA GLY A 341 3.16 42.90 24.81
C GLY A 341 2.59 42.84 26.23
N ALA A 342 3.36 42.31 27.19
CA ALA A 342 3.52 42.86 28.54
C ALA A 342 4.47 41.93 29.31
N ASP A 343 5.55 42.50 29.82
CA ASP A 343 6.61 41.89 30.63
C ASP A 343 7.77 41.21 29.85
N PRO A 344 9.02 41.75 29.89
CA PRO A 344 10.22 41.15 29.29
C PRO A 344 10.75 39.92 30.06
N GLY A 345 9.95 39.35 30.96
CA GLY A 345 10.24 38.06 31.57
C GLY A 345 10.02 36.96 30.55
N HIS A 346 10.99 36.06 30.38
CA HIS A 346 10.87 34.83 29.59
C HIS A 346 9.77 33.92 30.18
N THR A 347 8.51 34.27 29.95
CA THR A 347 7.38 33.45 30.38
C THR A 347 7.13 32.44 29.27
N THR A 348 7.66 31.23 29.47
CA THR A 348 7.32 30.09 28.62
C THR A 348 5.82 29.84 28.74
N ILE A 349 5.07 30.09 27.66
CA ILE A 349 3.67 29.69 27.60
C ILE A 349 3.66 28.18 27.45
N ARG A 350 2.93 27.48 28.33
CA ARG A 350 2.68 26.04 28.22
C ARG A 350 1.17 25.80 28.13
N GLN A 351 0.69 25.41 26.96
CA GLN A 351 -0.71 25.06 26.74
C GLN A 351 -0.85 23.56 26.51
N SER A 352 -1.66 22.89 27.33
CA SER A 352 -2.04 21.49 27.13
C SER A 352 -3.37 21.41 26.38
N LEU A 353 -3.43 20.59 25.34
CA LEU A 353 -4.67 20.33 24.58
C LEU A 353 -5.08 18.87 24.71
N HIS A 354 -6.39 18.64 24.85
CA HIS A 354 -6.99 17.32 25.05
C HIS A 354 -8.11 17.03 24.03
N ARG A 355 -8.12 17.75 22.91
CA ARG A 355 -9.13 17.66 21.84
C ARG A 355 -8.45 17.71 20.48
N GLN A 356 -9.16 17.23 19.48
CA GLN A 356 -8.75 17.34 18.08
C GLN A 356 -9.32 18.65 17.53
N GLU A 357 -8.46 19.63 17.33
CA GLU A 357 -8.84 20.96 16.86
C GLU A 357 -7.76 21.64 16.03
N ALA A 358 -8.14 22.72 15.34
CA ALA A 358 -7.17 23.59 14.68
C ALA A 358 -6.43 24.43 15.72
N ILE A 359 -5.11 24.42 15.63
CA ILE A 359 -4.19 25.05 16.57
C ILE A 359 -3.37 26.09 15.81
N ILE A 360 -3.38 27.33 16.27
CA ILE A 360 -2.47 28.36 15.76
C ILE A 360 -1.14 28.18 16.48
N LEU A 361 -0.05 28.07 15.72
CA LEU A 361 1.32 28.20 16.22
C LEU A 361 1.90 29.50 15.67
N HIS A 362 2.37 30.35 16.56
CA HIS A 362 3.14 31.53 16.18
C HIS A 362 4.57 31.15 15.80
N ASP A 363 5.22 31.99 15.00
CA ASP A 363 6.62 31.79 14.61
C ASP A 363 7.52 31.50 15.82
N GLY A 364 8.29 30.42 15.74
CA GLY A 364 9.17 29.95 16.81
C GLY A 364 8.50 29.16 17.94
N GLU A 365 7.17 29.05 18.00
CA GLU A 365 6.49 28.16 18.95
C GLU A 365 6.70 26.69 18.57
N THR A 366 6.83 25.84 19.57
CA THR A 366 7.05 24.40 19.40
C THR A 366 5.85 23.61 19.88
N LEU A 367 5.27 22.81 18.98
CA LEU A 367 4.27 21.80 19.29
C LEU A 367 4.99 20.48 19.63
N THR A 368 4.79 20.00 20.84
CA THR A 368 5.19 18.66 21.29
C THR A 368 3.99 17.75 21.30
N ILE A 369 4.13 16.59 20.67
CA ILE A 369 3.15 15.50 20.63
C ILE A 369 3.69 14.39 21.52
N GLY A 370 2.95 14.06 22.59
CA GLY A 370 3.31 13.02 23.54
C GLY A 370 3.23 11.60 22.98
N MET A 371 3.41 10.61 23.85
CA MET A 371 3.13 9.20 23.51
C MET A 371 1.62 8.94 23.55
N PRO A 372 1.07 8.07 22.68
CA PRO A 372 -0.33 7.71 22.72
C PRO A 372 -0.73 6.98 24.00
N HIS A 373 -1.86 7.36 24.60
CA HIS A 373 -2.46 6.69 25.77
C HIS A 373 -3.16 5.37 25.39
N ALA A 374 -3.61 5.27 24.13
CA ALA A 374 -4.18 4.09 23.50
C ALA A 374 -3.99 4.24 21.99
N GLY A 375 -4.01 3.14 21.23
CA GLY A 375 -3.75 3.19 19.79
C GLY A 375 -2.26 3.33 19.47
N LEU A 376 -1.93 3.69 18.23
CA LEU A 376 -0.54 3.71 17.75
C LEU A 376 -0.20 4.90 16.84
N ARG A 377 -1.15 5.38 16.02
CA ARG A 377 -0.86 6.31 14.92
C ARG A 377 -1.58 7.65 15.06
N ASP A 378 -0.83 8.72 14.85
CA ASP A 378 -1.31 10.10 14.83
C ASP A 378 -1.09 10.73 13.46
N TYR A 379 -1.88 11.77 13.15
CA TYR A 379 -1.75 12.54 11.93
C TYR A 379 -1.61 14.02 12.25
N LEU A 380 -0.52 14.62 11.79
CA LEU A 380 -0.30 16.06 11.82
C LEU A 380 -0.60 16.63 10.44
N ALA A 381 -1.59 17.52 10.35
CA ALA A 381 -1.86 18.31 9.15
C ALA A 381 -1.50 19.77 9.38
N ILE A 382 -1.11 20.46 8.31
CA ILE A 382 -0.87 21.90 8.27
C ILE A 382 -1.84 22.54 7.27
N ARG A 383 -2.39 23.70 7.60
CA ARG A 383 -3.26 24.47 6.70
C ARG A 383 -2.50 24.80 5.41
N GLY A 384 -3.11 24.46 4.26
CA GLY A 384 -2.48 24.49 2.94
C GLY A 384 -1.90 23.15 2.48
N GLY A 385 -1.80 22.16 3.37
CA GLY A 385 -1.16 20.87 3.13
C GLY A 385 0.37 20.98 3.15
N PHE A 386 1.08 19.85 3.26
CA PHE A 386 2.54 19.86 3.08
C PHE A 386 2.90 19.79 1.59
N ILE A 387 4.05 20.37 1.24
CA ILE A 387 4.67 20.19 -0.09
C ILE A 387 5.84 19.21 0.05
N ALA A 388 5.79 18.12 -0.72
CA ALA A 388 6.87 17.15 -0.82
C ALA A 388 6.97 16.63 -2.28
N PRO A 389 8.13 16.08 -2.68
CA PRO A 389 8.27 15.44 -3.99
C PRO A 389 7.26 14.29 -4.16
N MET A 390 6.60 14.26 -5.31
CA MET A 390 5.73 13.15 -5.69
C MET A 390 6.48 12.16 -6.55
N THR A 391 6.25 10.87 -6.30
CA THR A 391 6.74 9.77 -7.12
C THR A 391 5.52 8.99 -7.60
N LEU A 392 5.38 8.81 -8.92
CA LEU A 392 4.23 8.12 -9.53
C LEU A 392 2.87 8.69 -9.07
N GLY A 393 2.77 10.02 -8.97
CA GLY A 393 1.53 10.72 -8.64
C GLY A 393 1.14 10.75 -7.15
N SER A 394 2.03 10.33 -6.24
CA SER A 394 1.79 10.36 -4.79
C SER A 394 3.07 10.70 -4.02
N ALA A 395 2.91 11.39 -2.88
CA ALA A 395 3.98 11.67 -1.92
C ALA A 395 3.97 10.69 -0.73
N SER A 396 3.13 9.65 -0.77
CA SER A 396 3.11 8.59 0.25
C SER A 396 4.36 7.72 0.22
N ARG A 397 4.84 7.34 1.40
CA ARG A 397 6.01 6.47 1.57
C ARG A 397 5.59 5.01 1.58
N ASP A 398 6.09 4.26 0.61
CA ASP A 398 6.11 2.79 0.66
C ASP A 398 7.29 2.35 1.52
N THR A 399 7.04 1.89 2.75
CA THR A 399 8.10 1.43 3.65
C THR A 399 8.74 0.13 3.20
N MET A 400 8.06 -0.67 2.39
CA MET A 400 8.57 -1.92 1.87
C MET A 400 9.53 -1.67 0.71
N SER A 401 9.21 -0.76 -0.21
CA SER A 401 10.03 -0.48 -1.40
C SER A 401 10.92 0.76 -1.34
N GLY A 402 10.68 1.66 -0.39
CA GLY A 402 11.39 2.92 -0.27
C GLY A 402 10.91 4.00 -1.25
N ILE A 403 9.84 3.76 -2.02
CA ILE A 403 9.26 4.74 -2.95
C ILE A 403 8.59 5.88 -2.16
N GLY A 404 8.80 7.11 -2.62
CA GLY A 404 8.32 8.33 -1.96
C GLY A 404 9.37 8.96 -1.02
N PRO A 405 9.04 10.09 -0.39
CA PRO A 405 9.94 10.82 0.50
C PRO A 405 10.54 9.95 1.62
N ALA A 406 11.73 10.30 2.08
CA ALA A 406 12.37 9.61 3.21
C ALA A 406 11.58 9.84 4.51
N PRO A 407 11.62 8.91 5.48
CA PRO A 407 11.14 9.19 6.84
C PRO A 407 11.76 10.49 7.37
N LEU A 408 10.96 11.30 8.05
CA LEU A 408 11.41 12.60 8.53
C LEU A 408 12.54 12.45 9.56
N ALA A 409 13.54 13.32 9.46
CA ALA A 409 14.66 13.38 10.38
C ALA A 409 14.66 14.69 11.19
N ALA A 410 15.30 14.67 12.36
CA ALA A 410 15.54 15.91 13.11
C ALA A 410 16.38 16.88 12.26
N GLY A 411 15.96 18.13 12.21
CA GLY A 411 16.54 19.18 11.37
C GLY A 411 15.82 19.39 10.03
N ASP A 412 14.96 18.46 9.60
CA ASP A 412 14.18 18.63 8.37
C ASP A 412 13.30 19.90 8.45
N THR A 413 13.22 20.63 7.34
CA THR A 413 12.31 21.76 7.17
C THR A 413 11.19 21.35 6.23
N LEU A 414 9.96 21.40 6.74
CA LEU A 414 8.74 20.99 6.06
C LEU A 414 7.99 22.24 5.59
N ILE A 415 7.66 22.29 4.30
CA ILE A 415 7.05 23.47 3.67
C ILE A 415 5.53 23.34 3.71
N ALA A 416 4.85 24.42 4.12
CA ALA A 416 3.39 24.53 4.00
C ALA A 416 3.00 25.00 2.59
N GLY A 417 1.94 24.41 2.04
CA GLY A 417 1.32 24.85 0.81
C GLY A 417 0.47 26.11 1.00
N THR A 418 -0.01 26.67 -0.12
CA THR A 418 -0.88 27.84 -0.08
C THR A 418 -2.30 27.43 0.31
N PRO A 419 -2.88 28.01 1.37
CA PRO A 419 -4.23 27.66 1.79
C PRO A 419 -5.30 28.22 0.85
N ASP A 420 -6.38 27.45 0.66
CA ASP A 420 -7.59 27.91 0.00
C ASP A 420 -8.32 28.92 0.90
N SER A 421 -8.37 30.19 0.46
CA SER A 421 -9.01 31.28 1.19
C SER A 421 -10.52 31.10 1.38
N LEU A 422 -11.15 30.23 0.59
CA LEU A 422 -12.58 29.95 0.68
C LEU A 422 -12.93 28.89 1.73
N ARG A 423 -11.94 28.18 2.27
CA ARG A 423 -12.15 27.11 3.26
C ARG A 423 -11.86 27.56 4.68
N SER A 424 -12.88 27.45 5.54
CA SER A 424 -12.75 27.65 6.98
C SER A 424 -12.10 26.43 7.65
N VAL A 425 -11.51 26.64 8.83
CA VAL A 425 -11.08 25.55 9.72
C VAL A 425 -12.29 24.77 10.24
N GLY A 426 -12.09 23.50 10.55
CA GLY A 426 -13.11 22.62 11.12
C GLY A 426 -13.41 22.92 12.58
N ARG A 427 -14.56 22.42 13.07
CA ARG A 427 -14.94 22.53 14.49
C ARG A 427 -14.15 21.52 15.34
N PRO A 428 -13.74 21.90 16.56
CA PRO A 428 -13.15 20.97 17.52
C PRO A 428 -14.02 19.74 17.72
N CYS A 429 -13.41 18.56 17.76
CA CYS A 429 -14.08 17.30 18.08
C CYS A 429 -13.39 16.57 19.23
N LYS A 430 -14.16 15.69 19.89
CA LYS A 430 -13.60 14.82 20.92
C LYS A 430 -12.67 13.81 20.27
N TRP A 431 -11.63 13.43 20.99
CA TRP A 431 -10.78 12.32 20.60
C TRP A 431 -11.61 11.03 20.57
N ASN A 432 -11.85 10.49 19.38
CA ASN A 432 -12.63 9.27 19.20
C ASN A 432 -11.81 8.09 18.66
N GLY A 433 -10.53 8.31 18.29
CA GLY A 433 -9.48 7.30 18.09
C GLY A 433 -9.75 6.14 17.13
N HIS A 434 -10.93 6.11 16.50
CA HIS A 434 -11.64 4.95 15.95
C HIS A 434 -11.80 3.75 16.87
N LEU A 435 -10.99 3.62 17.92
CA LEU A 435 -11.06 2.60 18.94
C LEU A 435 -12.46 2.56 19.56
N PRO A 436 -13.08 1.38 19.69
CA PRO A 436 -14.41 1.25 20.25
C PRO A 436 -14.39 1.67 21.72
N THR A 437 -14.87 2.89 22.00
CA THR A 437 -14.96 3.42 23.36
C THR A 437 -16.20 2.91 24.10
N SER A 438 -17.14 2.27 23.41
CA SER A 438 -18.39 1.74 23.99
C SER A 438 -18.16 0.54 24.92
N THR A 439 -17.03 -0.16 24.81
CA THR A 439 -16.63 -1.22 25.77
C THR A 439 -15.97 -0.68 27.04
N MET A 440 -15.80 0.64 27.18
CA MET A 440 -15.12 1.31 28.30
C MET A 440 -15.95 1.41 29.60
N HIS A 441 -17.07 0.71 29.75
CA HIS A 441 -17.96 0.94 30.90
C HIS A 441 -17.25 0.82 32.27
N HIS A 442 -16.09 0.13 32.36
CA HIS A 442 -15.28 0.00 33.59
C HIS A 442 -13.75 0.07 33.44
N ALA A 443 -13.17 0.25 32.24
CA ALA A 443 -11.72 0.21 32.01
C ALA A 443 -11.23 1.44 31.23
N GLY A 444 -10.06 2.00 31.59
CA GLY A 444 -9.47 3.16 30.93
C GLY A 444 -8.95 2.84 29.52
N PRO A 445 -8.56 3.87 28.74
CA PRO A 445 -8.04 3.71 27.37
C PRO A 445 -6.90 2.68 27.25
N GLU A 446 -6.07 2.56 28.28
CA GLU A 446 -4.95 1.62 28.38
C GLU A 446 -5.38 0.14 28.39
N ALA A 447 -6.65 -0.15 28.70
CA ALA A 447 -7.18 -1.51 28.67
C ALA A 447 -7.59 -1.97 27.27
N ILE A 448 -7.70 -1.05 26.31
CA ILE A 448 -8.12 -1.35 24.94
C ILE A 448 -7.07 -2.22 24.25
N GLY A 449 -7.50 -3.39 23.75
CA GLY A 449 -6.57 -4.37 23.18
C GLY A 449 -5.83 -5.19 24.24
N SER A 450 -6.22 -5.13 25.51
CA SER A 450 -5.75 -6.10 26.51
C SER A 450 -6.40 -7.47 26.31
N ALA A 451 -5.84 -8.53 26.91
CA ALA A 451 -6.41 -9.88 26.84
C ALA A 451 -7.87 -9.96 27.34
N ASN A 452 -8.23 -9.11 28.31
CA ASN A 452 -9.58 -9.04 28.87
C ASN A 452 -10.54 -8.15 28.06
N HIS A 453 -10.00 -7.28 27.20
CA HIS A 453 -10.77 -6.36 26.35
C HIS A 453 -10.19 -6.35 24.92
N PRO A 454 -10.29 -7.48 24.20
CA PRO A 454 -9.77 -7.57 22.85
C PRO A 454 -10.55 -6.65 21.90
N ILE A 455 -9.87 -6.14 20.89
CA ILE A 455 -10.49 -5.31 19.85
C ILE A 455 -11.15 -6.23 18.82
N TRP A 456 -12.42 -5.97 18.53
CA TRP A 456 -13.16 -6.71 17.51
C TRP A 456 -12.95 -6.10 16.13
N LEU A 457 -12.55 -6.93 15.18
CA LEU A 457 -12.37 -6.56 13.78
C LEU A 457 -13.38 -7.28 12.90
N ASP A 458 -14.14 -6.51 12.14
CA ASP A 458 -15.12 -7.01 11.18
C ASP A 458 -14.44 -7.50 9.90
N VAL A 459 -14.74 -8.74 9.50
CA VAL A 459 -14.20 -9.38 8.29
C VAL A 459 -15.30 -9.92 7.37
N MET A 460 -15.02 -9.93 6.08
CA MET A 460 -15.74 -10.69 5.06
C MET A 460 -14.90 -11.93 4.71
N LEU A 461 -15.50 -13.13 4.73
CA LEU A 461 -14.80 -14.35 4.30
C LEU A 461 -14.47 -14.28 2.80
N GLY A 462 -13.40 -14.97 2.42
CA GLY A 462 -12.90 -15.05 1.05
C GLY A 462 -11.74 -14.10 0.78
N PRO A 463 -11.15 -14.17 -0.43
CA PRO A 463 -11.59 -14.98 -1.58
C PRO A 463 -11.40 -16.50 -1.45
N HIS A 464 -10.51 -16.99 -0.57
CA HIS A 464 -10.14 -18.41 -0.49
C HIS A 464 -10.52 -19.05 0.86
N ASP A 465 -11.66 -18.68 1.45
CA ASP A 465 -12.16 -19.34 2.65
C ASP A 465 -12.48 -20.83 2.42
N ASP A 466 -12.75 -21.22 1.17
CA ASP A 466 -12.95 -22.60 0.73
C ASP A 466 -11.66 -23.45 0.76
N TRP A 467 -10.49 -22.88 1.02
CA TRP A 467 -9.24 -23.62 1.22
C TRP A 467 -9.03 -24.10 2.65
N PHE A 468 -9.91 -23.73 3.58
CA PHE A 468 -9.75 -23.99 5.00
C PHE A 468 -10.83 -24.94 5.51
N THR A 469 -10.47 -25.76 6.48
CA THR A 469 -11.45 -26.67 7.09
C THR A 469 -12.53 -25.85 7.82
N PRO A 470 -13.76 -26.37 7.95
CA PRO A 470 -14.79 -25.72 8.77
C PRO A 470 -14.33 -25.45 10.22
N ALA A 471 -13.47 -26.33 10.76
CA ALA A 471 -12.87 -26.15 12.07
C ALA A 471 -11.92 -24.94 12.11
N ALA A 472 -11.09 -24.73 11.08
CA ALA A 472 -10.22 -23.56 10.98
C ALA A 472 -11.03 -22.25 10.89
N ILE A 473 -12.14 -22.24 10.15
CA ILE A 473 -13.06 -21.08 10.11
C ILE A 473 -13.64 -20.81 11.51
N GLY A 474 -14.03 -21.85 12.26
CA GLY A 474 -14.43 -21.71 13.67
C GLY A 474 -13.31 -21.13 14.54
N THR A 475 -12.09 -21.69 14.43
CA THR A 475 -10.90 -21.23 15.15
C THR A 475 -10.61 -19.75 14.90
N LEU A 476 -10.77 -19.25 13.66
CA LEU A 476 -10.58 -17.84 13.33
C LEU A 476 -11.44 -16.92 14.21
N PHE A 477 -12.72 -17.24 14.37
CA PHE A 477 -13.70 -16.40 15.09
C PHE A 477 -13.71 -16.64 16.60
N ASP A 478 -13.42 -17.87 17.04
CA ASP A 478 -13.46 -18.23 18.46
C ASP A 478 -12.14 -17.92 19.19
N THR A 479 -11.07 -17.62 18.47
CA THR A 479 -9.75 -17.35 19.04
C THR A 479 -9.51 -15.87 19.31
N THR A 480 -8.81 -15.58 20.41
CA THR A 480 -8.15 -14.29 20.60
C THR A 480 -6.75 -14.36 20.02
N TRP A 481 -6.45 -13.45 19.10
CA TRP A 481 -5.17 -13.35 18.41
C TRP A 481 -4.33 -12.23 19.01
N GLN A 482 -3.03 -12.45 19.15
CA GLN A 482 -2.10 -11.43 19.62
C GLN A 482 -1.31 -10.83 18.47
N VAL A 483 -1.28 -9.51 18.38
CA VAL A 483 -0.39 -8.77 17.47
C VAL A 483 1.05 -8.91 17.96
N THR A 484 1.94 -9.42 17.12
CA THR A 484 3.34 -9.64 17.50
C THR A 484 4.21 -8.41 17.27
N ALA A 485 5.40 -8.39 17.87
CA ALA A 485 6.40 -7.33 17.70
C ALA A 485 7.02 -7.23 16.30
N GLN A 486 6.78 -8.21 15.42
CA GLN A 486 7.24 -8.17 14.03
C GLN A 486 6.30 -7.35 13.11
N SER A 487 5.21 -6.82 13.65
CA SER A 487 4.18 -6.08 12.91
C SER A 487 4.64 -4.68 12.50
N ASN A 488 4.23 -4.23 11.32
CA ASN A 488 4.60 -2.93 10.75
C ASN A 488 3.51 -2.41 9.78
N ARG A 489 3.81 -1.40 8.96
CA ARG A 489 2.89 -0.83 7.95
C ARG A 489 2.55 -1.78 6.78
N THR A 490 3.36 -2.82 6.55
CA THR A 490 3.06 -3.88 5.57
C THR A 490 1.96 -4.79 6.10
N GLY A 491 2.06 -5.21 7.37
CA GLY A 491 1.03 -6.05 7.97
C GLY A 491 1.25 -6.35 9.46
N LEU A 492 0.16 -6.74 10.11
CA LEU A 492 0.14 -7.24 11.47
C LEU A 492 0.32 -8.76 11.45
N ARG A 493 1.36 -9.24 12.11
CA ARG A 493 1.60 -10.69 12.24
C ARG A 493 0.94 -11.15 13.52
N LEU A 494 0.00 -12.09 13.38
CA LEU A 494 -0.86 -12.53 14.45
C LEU A 494 -0.36 -13.87 14.98
N ASN A 495 -0.41 -14.02 16.30
CA ASN A 495 -0.14 -15.28 16.97
C ASN A 495 -1.41 -15.78 17.66
N GLY A 496 -1.81 -17.00 17.33
CA GLY A 496 -2.91 -17.72 17.96
C GLY A 496 -2.44 -19.04 18.57
N PRO A 497 -3.15 -19.56 19.59
CA PRO A 497 -2.83 -20.83 20.24
C PRO A 497 -2.91 -22.04 19.30
N GLN A 498 -3.73 -21.96 18.24
CA GLN A 498 -3.89 -23.02 17.25
C GLN A 498 -3.68 -22.46 15.85
N PRO A 499 -2.88 -23.11 15.00
CA PRO A 499 -2.74 -22.73 13.60
C PRO A 499 -4.05 -23.01 12.84
N LEU A 500 -4.36 -22.18 11.85
CA LEU A 500 -5.46 -22.41 10.93
C LEU A 500 -5.09 -23.51 9.94
N GLU A 501 -5.88 -24.59 9.92
CA GLU A 501 -5.66 -25.74 9.05
C GLU A 501 -6.23 -25.51 7.65
N ARG A 502 -5.40 -25.73 6.64
CA ARG A 502 -5.79 -25.70 5.23
C ARG A 502 -6.25 -27.10 4.79
N GLU A 503 -7.42 -27.18 4.19
CA GLU A 503 -7.90 -28.35 3.46
C GLU A 503 -7.17 -28.47 2.11
N ASP A 504 -6.95 -27.34 1.43
CA ASP A 504 -6.16 -27.28 0.20
C ASP A 504 -4.71 -26.89 0.47
N THR A 505 -3.79 -27.82 0.19
CA THR A 505 -2.34 -27.67 0.40
C THR A 505 -1.57 -27.28 -0.85
N ARG A 506 -2.25 -27.06 -1.98
CA ARG A 506 -1.62 -26.63 -3.23
C ARG A 506 -0.95 -25.26 -3.08
N GLU A 507 0.02 -24.98 -3.94
CA GLU A 507 0.56 -23.64 -4.09
C GLU A 507 -0.46 -22.77 -4.84
N LEU A 508 -0.77 -21.60 -4.30
CA LEU A 508 -1.66 -20.65 -4.97
C LEU A 508 -0.85 -19.87 -6.00
N PRO A 509 -1.22 -19.90 -7.29
CA PRO A 509 -0.64 -19.01 -8.29
C PRO A 509 -0.78 -17.55 -7.83
N SER A 510 0.23 -16.73 -8.10
CA SER A 510 0.22 -15.36 -7.60
C SER A 510 -1.02 -14.60 -8.08
N GLU A 511 -1.69 -13.92 -7.14
CA GLU A 511 -2.92 -13.16 -7.36
C GLU A 511 -2.86 -11.80 -6.67
N GLY A 512 -3.68 -10.84 -7.11
CA GLY A 512 -3.76 -9.51 -6.52
C GLY A 512 -4.38 -9.52 -5.12
N MET A 513 -3.83 -8.74 -4.20
CA MET A 513 -4.34 -8.58 -2.83
C MET A 513 -4.70 -7.13 -2.51
N VAL A 514 -5.48 -6.93 -1.44
CA VAL A 514 -5.92 -5.60 -0.98
C VAL A 514 -5.48 -5.34 0.46
N PRO A 515 -5.37 -4.07 0.88
CA PRO A 515 -5.29 -3.73 2.29
C PRO A 515 -6.45 -4.36 3.06
N GLY A 516 -6.15 -4.99 4.20
CA GLY A 516 -7.12 -5.72 5.01
C GLY A 516 -7.22 -7.22 4.72
N SER A 517 -6.54 -7.73 3.68
CA SER A 517 -6.44 -9.17 3.43
C SER A 517 -5.77 -9.90 4.60
N LEU A 518 -6.42 -10.96 5.08
CA LEU A 518 -5.93 -11.87 6.11
C LEU A 518 -5.34 -13.10 5.43
N GLU A 519 -4.04 -13.05 5.17
CA GLU A 519 -3.28 -14.13 4.54
C GLU A 519 -2.93 -15.21 5.56
N VAL A 520 -3.03 -16.48 5.15
CA VAL A 520 -2.63 -17.62 6.00
C VAL A 520 -1.52 -18.43 5.32
N PRO A 521 -0.26 -18.21 5.72
CA PRO A 521 0.88 -19.01 5.27
C PRO A 521 0.79 -20.47 5.73
N GLY A 522 1.71 -21.31 5.25
CA GLY A 522 1.72 -22.75 5.57
C GLY A 522 1.91 -23.10 7.06
N ASN A 523 2.32 -22.16 7.91
CA ASN A 523 2.39 -22.35 9.36
C ASN A 523 1.03 -22.12 10.07
N GLY A 524 0.00 -21.69 9.35
CA GLY A 524 -1.34 -21.42 9.86
C GLY A 524 -1.46 -20.18 10.76
N GLN A 525 -0.41 -19.36 10.90
CA GLN A 525 -0.42 -18.13 11.69
C GLN A 525 -0.72 -16.94 10.78
N PRO A 526 -1.86 -16.24 10.95
CA PRO A 526 -2.30 -15.24 9.99
C PRO A 526 -1.42 -13.99 9.93
N VAL A 527 -1.32 -13.39 8.74
CA VAL A 527 -0.77 -12.06 8.50
C VAL A 527 -1.88 -11.17 7.96
N LEU A 528 -2.22 -10.12 8.70
CA LEU A 528 -3.20 -9.13 8.29
C LEU A 528 -2.49 -7.98 7.57
N PHE A 529 -2.69 -7.86 6.27
CA PHE A 529 -2.05 -6.83 5.46
C PHE A 529 -2.64 -5.43 5.71
N LEU A 530 -1.76 -4.43 5.81
CA LEU A 530 -2.11 -3.01 5.99
C LEU A 530 -1.94 -2.25 4.67
N ARG A 531 -1.33 -1.05 4.64
CA ARG A 531 -1.29 -0.18 3.44
C ARG A 531 -0.03 -0.33 2.57
N ASP A 532 1.05 -0.85 3.15
CA ASP A 532 2.32 -1.10 2.45
C ASP A 532 2.46 -2.60 2.12
N GLN A 533 1.34 -3.28 1.90
CA GLN A 533 1.29 -4.70 1.58
C GLN A 533 1.80 -4.97 0.15
N PRO A 534 2.31 -6.18 -0.14
CA PRO A 534 2.61 -6.59 -1.51
C PRO A 534 1.40 -6.40 -2.42
N VAL A 535 1.61 -6.13 -3.71
CA VAL A 535 0.49 -6.04 -4.65
C VAL A 535 -0.08 -7.42 -4.97
N THR A 536 0.78 -8.43 -5.03
CA THR A 536 0.42 -9.82 -5.34
C THR A 536 1.03 -10.79 -4.33
N GLY A 537 0.34 -11.89 -4.05
CA GLY A 537 0.77 -12.93 -3.11
C GLY A 537 0.42 -14.33 -3.57
N GLY A 538 1.01 -15.34 -2.92
CA GLY A 538 0.86 -16.76 -3.27
C GLY A 538 0.37 -17.62 -2.10
N TYR A 539 -0.24 -17.02 -1.09
CA TYR A 539 -0.89 -17.71 0.01
C TYR A 539 -2.38 -17.36 0.07
N PRO A 540 -3.24 -18.29 0.50
CA PRO A 540 -4.67 -18.08 0.52
C PRO A 540 -5.07 -16.98 1.51
N ILE A 541 -5.95 -16.10 1.05
CA ILE A 541 -6.61 -15.10 1.87
C ILE A 541 -7.92 -15.68 2.40
N ILE A 542 -8.00 -15.93 3.72
CA ILE A 542 -9.18 -16.53 4.36
C ILE A 542 -10.31 -15.51 4.54
N ALA A 543 -9.96 -14.23 4.70
CA ALA A 543 -10.92 -13.16 4.92
C ALA A 543 -10.29 -11.79 4.58
N VAL A 544 -11.12 -10.76 4.40
CA VAL A 544 -10.69 -9.37 4.21
C VAL A 544 -11.43 -8.47 5.21
N LEU A 545 -10.71 -7.57 5.87
CA LEU A 545 -11.32 -6.57 6.77
C LEU A 545 -12.30 -5.65 6.04
N THR A 546 -13.33 -5.19 6.76
CA THR A 546 -14.07 -4.00 6.34
C THR A 546 -13.17 -2.76 6.36
N LEU A 547 -13.54 -1.71 5.63
CA LEU A 547 -12.77 -0.47 5.57
C LEU A 547 -12.63 0.20 6.96
N ASP A 548 -13.66 0.11 7.78
CA ASP A 548 -13.64 0.63 9.16
C ASP A 548 -12.76 -0.23 10.06
N ALA A 549 -12.83 -1.56 9.92
CA ALA A 549 -11.96 -2.47 10.68
C ALA A 549 -10.48 -2.34 10.25
N LEU A 550 -10.20 -1.99 8.99
CA LEU A 550 -8.85 -1.68 8.53
C LEU A 550 -8.29 -0.41 9.20
N ALA A 551 -9.11 0.63 9.34
CA ALA A 551 -8.72 1.84 10.08
C ALA A 551 -8.47 1.54 11.57
N LEU A 552 -9.27 0.66 12.17
CA LEU A 552 -9.03 0.14 13.52
C LEU A 552 -7.73 -0.65 13.62
N ALA A 553 -7.46 -1.54 12.65
CA ALA A 553 -6.25 -2.34 12.63
C ALA A 553 -4.98 -1.48 12.55
N ALA A 554 -5.05 -0.34 11.86
CA ALA A 554 -3.98 0.66 11.82
C ALA A 554 -3.65 1.27 13.19
N GLN A 555 -4.50 1.12 14.20
CA GLN A 555 -4.23 1.62 15.56
C GLN A 555 -3.66 0.55 16.50
N LEU A 556 -3.47 -0.70 16.05
CA LEU A 556 -3.05 -1.80 16.93
C LEU A 556 -1.54 -1.77 17.21
N PRO A 557 -1.11 -1.59 18.48
CA PRO A 557 0.29 -1.76 18.85
C PRO A 557 0.67 -3.25 19.00
N PRO A 558 1.97 -3.59 18.95
CA PRO A 558 2.45 -4.89 19.40
C PRO A 558 1.94 -5.25 20.79
N GLY A 559 1.53 -6.51 20.97
CA GLY A 559 0.94 -7.02 22.21
C GLY A 559 -0.58 -6.89 22.29
N ALA A 560 -1.20 -6.12 21.41
CA ALA A 560 -2.66 -5.99 21.37
C ALA A 560 -3.35 -7.32 21.08
N SER A 561 -4.43 -7.58 21.79
CA SER A 561 -5.34 -8.71 21.60
C SER A 561 -6.50 -8.30 20.70
N ILE A 562 -6.81 -9.13 19.71
CA ILE A 562 -7.92 -8.93 18.79
C ILE A 562 -8.79 -10.18 18.67
N ARG A 563 -10.03 -9.98 18.24
CA ARG A 563 -10.95 -11.06 17.80
C ARG A 563 -11.59 -10.66 16.48
N PHE A 564 -11.87 -11.66 15.65
CA PHE A 564 -12.58 -11.44 14.40
C PHE A 564 -14.06 -11.74 14.58
N ARG A 565 -14.92 -11.01 13.86
CA ARG A 565 -16.32 -11.37 13.69
C ARG A 565 -16.71 -11.15 12.23
N LYS A 566 -17.67 -11.93 11.75
CA LYS A 566 -18.20 -11.78 10.40
C LYS A 566 -18.97 -10.47 10.29
N ALA A 567 -18.68 -9.67 9.27
CA ALA A 567 -19.41 -8.45 8.98
C ALA A 567 -20.87 -8.76 8.62
N GLU A 568 -21.82 -7.91 9.07
CA GLU A 568 -23.22 -8.02 8.70
C GLU A 568 -23.45 -7.58 7.24
N GLU A 569 -24.36 -8.25 6.54
CA GLU A 569 -24.66 -8.02 5.12
C GLU A 569 -25.21 -6.60 4.85
N SER A 570 -25.80 -5.95 5.86
CA SER A 570 -26.29 -4.57 5.81
C SER A 570 -25.16 -3.52 5.72
N ALA A 571 -23.98 -3.82 6.27
CA ALA A 571 -22.78 -2.97 6.16
C ALA A 571 -22.14 -3.03 4.76
N MET A 572 -22.65 -3.90 3.88
CA MET A 572 -22.17 -4.09 2.51
C MET A 572 -22.97 -3.28 1.47
N ALA A 573 -24.06 -2.63 1.86
CA ALA A 573 -24.87 -1.79 0.98
C ALA A 573 -24.36 -0.33 1.00
N ALA A 574 -24.15 0.26 -0.18
CA ALA A 574 -23.97 1.70 -0.30
C ALA A 574 -25.15 2.42 0.40
N PRO A 575 -24.92 3.49 1.18
CA PRO A 575 -26.02 4.26 1.74
C PRO A 575 -26.91 4.71 0.59
N GLU A 576 -28.22 4.42 0.68
CA GLU A 576 -29.19 4.87 -0.31
C GLU A 576 -29.01 6.37 -0.50
N SER A 577 -28.70 6.78 -1.74
CA SER A 577 -28.73 8.18 -2.11
C SER A 577 -30.13 8.68 -1.82
N GLN A 578 -30.29 9.49 -0.78
CA GLN A 578 -31.54 10.22 -0.57
C GLN A 578 -31.77 11.06 -1.83
N ASP A 579 -32.80 10.68 -2.56
CA ASP A 579 -33.28 11.38 -3.73
C ASP A 579 -33.75 12.76 -3.26
N VAL A 580 -32.89 13.78 -3.40
CA VAL A 580 -33.27 15.18 -3.17
C VAL A 580 -34.01 15.63 -4.43
N SER A 581 -35.21 15.11 -4.61
CA SER A 581 -36.14 15.53 -5.65
C SER A 581 -37.53 15.74 -5.02
N HIS A 582 -37.68 16.84 -4.29
CA HIS A 582 -38.94 17.60 -4.29
C HIS A 582 -38.66 19.05 -3.88
N ALA A 583 -38.42 19.88 -4.91
CA ALA A 583 -38.63 21.31 -4.83
C ALA A 583 -40.09 21.61 -5.18
N ASP A 584 -40.68 22.49 -4.35
CA ASP A 584 -41.71 23.48 -4.68
C ASP A 584 -42.95 23.06 -5.48
N GLU A 585 -44.05 22.83 -4.75
CA GLU A 585 -45.36 23.33 -5.18
C GLU A 585 -45.86 24.36 -4.18
N HIS A 586 -45.58 25.61 -4.52
CA HIS A 586 -46.28 26.77 -4.04
C HIS A 586 -47.62 26.83 -4.81
N ASP A 587 -48.74 26.53 -4.15
CA ASP A 587 -50.03 27.03 -4.64
C ASP A 587 -50.82 27.60 -3.46
N GLY A 588 -51.04 28.90 -3.53
CA GLY A 588 -51.81 29.66 -2.58
C GLY A 588 -53.29 29.41 -2.77
N LYS A 589 -54.04 29.41 -1.67
CA LYS A 589 -55.41 29.93 -1.66
C LYS A 589 -55.81 30.40 -0.27
N GLU A 590 -56.16 31.68 -0.25
CA GLU A 590 -56.75 32.42 0.85
C GLU A 590 -58.09 31.83 1.33
N SER A 591 -58.47 32.29 2.53
CA SER A 591 -59.83 32.51 3.04
C SER A 591 -60.64 31.32 3.57
N ARG A 592 -60.62 31.12 4.89
CA ARG A 592 -61.64 31.67 5.81
C ARG A 592 -61.24 31.53 7.27
#